data_AF-A0A1I6LZR9-F1
#
_entry.id   AF-A0A1I6LZR9-F1
#
_cell.length_a   1.000
_cell.length_b   1.000
_cell.length_c   1.000
_cell.angle_alpha   90.00
_cell.angle_beta   90.00
_cell.angle_gamma   90.00
#
_symmetry.space_group_name_H-M   'P 1'
#
loop_
_entity.id
_entity.type
_entity.pdbx_description
1 polymer ?
#
loop_
_entity_poly.entity_id
_entity_poly.type
_entity_poly.pdbx_seq_one_letter_code
_entity_poly.pdbx_strand_id
1 'polypeptide(L)'
;MKKNKEGFRNDYYGYNNPNRSLSVAVTKPKEADAVAVQAWKKKIENRVAINFGAYDLIKKKRQVENTIYKIKQFIYSYQNLEDLEFSHDVLYHFVARSVVSRDLAMLIGDRFADKIYSQLKGNAKRVRFIMWPEAVNVYDMFREFTVDIYNIENLVAADIARQINEFYEENSTVVSRGMRCDFEVCTSETKYRDFLLTFIVNRDNNQFEYQQFVEVCPDEDIDIMRNLGLEKFANNNYPMFF
;
A
#
# COMPACT_ATOMS: atom_id res chain seq x y z
N MET A 1 -31.53 51.71 -25.85
CA MET A 1 -31.25 50.26 -25.68
C MET A 1 -30.75 50.00 -24.26
N LYS A 2 -31.44 49.18 -23.46
CA LYS A 2 -30.86 48.65 -22.20
C LYS A 2 -29.89 47.53 -22.57
N LYS A 3 -28.59 47.66 -22.25
CA LYS A 3 -27.66 46.52 -22.34
C LYS A 3 -28.01 45.53 -21.22
N ASN A 4 -28.39 44.31 -21.59
CA ASN A 4 -28.39 43.18 -20.66
C ASN A 4 -26.95 42.96 -20.17
N LYS A 5 -26.60 43.53 -19.02
CA LYS A 5 -25.54 43.01 -18.19
C LYS A 5 -26.09 41.76 -17.48
N GLU A 6 -26.16 40.65 -18.20
CA GLU A 6 -26.10 39.35 -17.54
C GLU A 6 -24.76 39.31 -16.80
N GLY A 7 -24.81 39.59 -15.50
CA GLY A 7 -23.64 39.45 -14.64
C GLY A 7 -23.23 37.99 -14.68
N PHE A 8 -22.03 37.72 -15.18
CA PHE A 8 -21.42 36.39 -15.18
C PHE A 8 -21.40 35.88 -13.73
N ARG A 9 -22.40 35.08 -13.34
CA ARG A 9 -22.47 34.52 -12.00
C ARG A 9 -21.32 33.55 -11.83
N ASN A 10 -20.64 33.70 -10.71
CA ASN A 10 -19.39 33.02 -10.44
C ASN A 10 -19.68 31.71 -9.71
N ASP A 11 -20.33 30.77 -10.40
CA ASP A 11 -20.94 29.56 -9.81
C ASP A 11 -19.91 28.50 -9.37
N TYR A 12 -18.67 28.90 -9.08
CA TYR A 12 -17.63 28.00 -8.61
C TYR A 12 -17.76 27.81 -7.09
N TYR A 13 -18.24 26.63 -6.68
CA TYR A 13 -18.40 26.24 -5.28
C TYR A 13 -17.06 26.41 -4.51
N GLY A 14 -17.04 27.38 -3.58
CA GLY A 14 -15.85 27.75 -2.79
C GLY A 14 -15.13 29.04 -3.23
N TYR A 15 -15.56 29.74 -4.28
CA TYR A 15 -15.05 31.08 -4.62
C TYR A 15 -16.13 32.16 -4.44
N ASN A 16 -16.28 32.63 -3.21
CA ASN A 16 -17.36 33.54 -2.80
C ASN A 16 -16.96 35.03 -2.84
N ASN A 17 -15.99 35.44 -3.67
CA ASN A 17 -15.57 36.85 -3.76
C ASN A 17 -16.59 37.65 -4.60
N PRO A 18 -17.37 38.59 -4.02
CA PRO A 18 -18.39 39.33 -4.77
C PRO A 18 -17.79 40.41 -5.69
N ASN A 19 -16.54 40.81 -5.45
CA ASN A 19 -15.92 41.99 -6.07
C ASN A 19 -14.91 41.65 -7.18
N ARG A 20 -14.62 40.36 -7.43
CA ARG A 20 -13.71 39.90 -8.49
C ARG A 20 -14.33 38.71 -9.23
N SER A 21 -14.48 38.82 -10.54
CA SER A 21 -14.88 37.70 -11.39
C SER A 21 -13.68 36.78 -11.65
N LEU A 22 -13.91 35.47 -11.77
CA LEU A 22 -12.85 34.52 -12.13
C LEU A 22 -12.09 34.95 -13.39
N SER A 23 -12.75 35.57 -14.38
CA SER A 23 -12.09 36.06 -15.61
C SER A 23 -10.90 36.99 -15.39
N VAL A 24 -10.87 37.76 -14.29
CA VAL A 24 -9.73 38.64 -13.94
C VAL A 24 -8.44 37.83 -13.75
N ALA A 25 -8.55 36.60 -13.22
CA ALA A 25 -7.39 35.73 -13.00
C ALA A 25 -6.74 35.22 -14.30
N VAL A 26 -7.47 35.23 -15.42
CA VAL A 26 -6.94 34.85 -16.74
C VAL A 26 -6.32 36.07 -17.45
N THR A 27 -6.95 37.25 -17.33
CA THR A 27 -6.46 38.47 -17.98
C THR A 27 -5.33 39.15 -17.22
N LYS A 28 -5.25 38.95 -15.91
CA LYS A 28 -4.22 39.52 -15.02
C LYS A 28 -3.68 38.49 -14.02
N PRO A 29 -2.94 37.46 -14.48
CA PRO A 29 -2.49 36.35 -13.62
C PRO A 29 -1.57 36.77 -12.46
N LYS A 30 -0.86 37.90 -12.57
CA LYS A 30 -0.01 38.44 -11.49
C LYS A 30 -0.78 39.12 -10.34
N GLU A 31 -2.02 39.53 -10.58
CA GLU A 31 -2.91 40.18 -9.59
C GLU A 31 -3.97 39.20 -9.05
N ALA A 32 -3.89 37.92 -9.44
CA ALA A 32 -4.93 36.92 -9.22
C ALA A 32 -4.79 36.22 -7.86
N ASP A 33 -5.90 36.13 -7.12
CA ASP A 33 -5.96 35.36 -5.88
C ASP A 33 -5.63 33.88 -6.16
N ALA A 34 -4.82 33.22 -5.33
CA ALA A 34 -4.41 31.83 -5.55
C ALA A 34 -5.60 30.86 -5.72
N VAL A 35 -6.72 31.13 -5.02
CA VAL A 35 -7.98 30.38 -5.14
C VAL A 35 -8.59 30.50 -6.54
N ALA A 36 -8.55 31.71 -7.14
CA ALA A 36 -9.06 31.94 -8.49
C ALA A 36 -8.20 31.24 -9.55
N VAL A 37 -6.88 31.22 -9.38
CA VAL A 37 -5.94 30.48 -10.25
C VAL A 37 -6.20 28.98 -10.18
N GLN A 38 -6.39 28.42 -8.97
CA GLN A 38 -6.71 27.00 -8.78
C GLN A 38 -8.07 26.62 -9.37
N ALA A 39 -9.09 27.47 -9.24
CA ALA A 39 -10.40 27.25 -9.85
C ALA A 39 -10.31 27.17 -11.39
N TRP A 40 -9.49 28.02 -12.02
CA TRP A 40 -9.25 27.94 -13.47
C TRP A 40 -8.49 26.69 -13.90
N LYS A 41 -7.44 26.29 -13.18
CA LYS A 41 -6.73 25.03 -13.43
C LYS A 41 -7.72 23.86 -13.44
N LYS A 42 -8.54 23.72 -12.38
CA LYS A 42 -9.57 22.66 -12.28
C LYS A 42 -10.63 22.74 -13.39
N LYS A 43 -11.01 23.95 -13.83
CA LYS A 43 -11.99 24.15 -14.91
C LYS A 43 -11.43 23.78 -16.29
N ILE A 44 -10.16 24.08 -16.55
CA ILE A 44 -9.45 23.70 -17.78
C ILE A 44 -9.23 22.19 -17.81
N GLU A 45 -8.70 21.59 -16.74
CA GLU A 45 -8.54 20.13 -16.60
C GLU A 45 -9.87 19.39 -16.88
N ASN A 46 -10.99 19.87 -16.33
CA ASN A 46 -12.33 19.33 -16.62
C ASN A 46 -12.68 19.37 -18.11
N ARG A 47 -12.51 20.53 -18.75
CA ARG A 47 -12.86 20.73 -20.16
C ARG A 47 -12.04 19.81 -21.05
N VAL A 48 -10.74 19.71 -20.77
CA VAL A 48 -9.80 18.81 -21.45
C VAL A 48 -10.21 17.35 -21.26
N ALA A 49 -10.42 16.87 -20.04
CA ALA A 49 -10.76 15.46 -19.81
C ALA A 49 -12.13 15.06 -20.36
N ILE A 50 -13.14 15.95 -20.35
CA ILE A 50 -14.42 15.69 -21.01
C ILE A 50 -14.20 15.53 -22.52
N ASN A 51 -13.44 16.44 -23.15
CA ASN A 51 -13.16 16.38 -24.58
C ASN A 51 -12.36 15.12 -25.00
N PHE A 52 -11.52 14.57 -24.10
CA PHE A 52 -10.74 13.36 -24.32
C PHE A 52 -11.36 12.08 -23.72
N GLY A 53 -12.63 12.11 -23.29
CA GLY A 53 -13.34 10.95 -22.73
C GLY A 53 -12.86 10.48 -21.34
N ALA A 54 -11.89 11.15 -20.73
CA ALA A 54 -11.28 10.83 -19.43
C ALA A 54 -12.04 11.40 -18.22
N TYR A 55 -13.34 11.72 -18.36
CA TYR A 55 -14.13 12.36 -17.31
C TYR A 55 -14.16 11.56 -16.00
N ASP A 56 -14.42 10.25 -16.07
CA ASP A 56 -14.48 9.38 -14.89
C ASP A 56 -13.12 9.23 -14.20
N LEU A 57 -12.02 9.29 -14.96
CA LEU A 57 -10.67 9.30 -14.41
C LEU A 57 -10.41 10.57 -13.60
N ILE A 58 -10.80 11.75 -14.08
CA ILE A 58 -10.71 13.00 -13.31
C ILE A 58 -11.65 13.00 -12.11
N LYS A 59 -12.85 12.42 -12.22
CA LYS A 59 -13.77 12.26 -11.10
C LYS A 59 -13.16 11.40 -9.98
N LYS A 60 -12.53 10.27 -10.34
CA LYS A 60 -11.76 9.43 -9.41
C LYS A 60 -10.54 10.15 -8.82
N LYS A 61 -9.74 10.85 -9.64
CA LYS A 61 -8.60 11.69 -9.16
C LYS A 61 -9.04 12.64 -8.05
N ARG A 62 -10.18 13.32 -8.21
CA ARG A 62 -10.71 14.23 -7.18
C ARG A 62 -11.22 13.56 -5.92
N GLN A 63 -11.78 12.36 -6.05
CA GLN A 63 -12.14 11.56 -4.87
C GLN A 63 -10.87 11.22 -4.07
N VAL A 64 -9.77 10.86 -4.74
CA VAL A 64 -8.46 10.65 -4.11
C VAL A 64 -7.93 11.95 -3.47
N GLU A 65 -7.91 13.09 -4.18
CA GLU A 65 -7.48 14.39 -3.63
C GLU A 65 -8.26 14.78 -2.36
N ASN A 66 -9.59 14.62 -2.37
CA ASN A 66 -10.45 14.92 -1.22
C ASN A 66 -10.20 13.96 -0.05
N THR A 67 -9.92 12.69 -0.32
CA THR A 67 -9.58 11.70 0.72
C THR A 67 -8.21 12.00 1.33
N ILE A 68 -7.20 12.34 0.52
CA ILE A 68 -5.88 12.79 1.00
C ILE A 68 -6.03 14.03 1.90
N TYR A 69 -6.90 14.98 1.54
CA TYR A 69 -7.15 16.16 2.37
C TYR A 69 -7.75 15.78 3.73
N LYS A 70 -8.73 14.86 3.78
CA LYS A 70 -9.27 14.34 5.05
C LYS A 70 -8.22 13.62 5.91
N ILE A 71 -7.37 12.80 5.29
CA ILE A 71 -6.25 12.13 5.98
C ILE A 71 -5.31 13.17 6.60
N LYS A 72 -4.97 14.23 5.87
CA LYS A 72 -4.17 15.35 6.41
C LYS A 72 -4.87 16.07 7.56
N GLN A 73 -6.17 16.35 7.46
CA GLN A 73 -6.93 16.96 8.56
C GLN A 73 -6.95 16.09 9.83
N PHE A 74 -6.99 14.77 9.67
CA PHE A 74 -6.89 13.82 10.77
C PHE A 74 -5.49 13.83 11.41
N ILE A 75 -4.43 13.68 10.61
CA ILE A 75 -3.04 13.71 11.11
C ILE A 75 -2.71 15.05 11.79
N TYR A 76 -3.13 16.19 11.23
CA TYR A 76 -2.94 17.51 11.84
C TYR A 76 -3.92 17.84 12.97
N SER A 77 -4.73 16.88 13.45
CA SER A 77 -5.54 17.07 14.65
C SER A 77 -4.81 16.71 15.95
N TYR A 78 -3.70 15.97 15.85
CA TYR A 78 -2.81 15.67 16.97
C TYR A 78 -2.02 16.91 17.42
N GLN A 79 -1.80 17.02 18.73
CA GLN A 79 -1.22 18.21 19.35
C GLN A 79 0.28 18.11 19.65
N ASN A 80 0.83 16.89 19.66
CA ASN A 80 2.26 16.64 19.79
C ASN A 80 2.83 16.08 18.47
N LEU A 81 4.16 16.14 18.33
CA LEU A 81 4.86 15.71 17.11
C LEU A 81 4.96 14.18 16.99
N GLU A 82 5.03 13.48 18.12
CA GLU A 82 5.23 12.02 18.20
C GLU A 82 4.01 11.26 17.63
N ASP A 83 2.81 11.57 18.11
CA ASP A 83 1.53 11.04 17.58
C ASP A 83 1.35 11.35 16.09
N LEU A 84 1.83 12.52 15.66
CA LEU A 84 1.75 12.98 14.28
C LEU A 84 2.70 12.18 13.37
N GLU A 85 3.95 11.97 13.80
CA GLU A 85 4.95 11.18 13.09
C GLU A 85 4.57 9.70 13.05
N PHE A 86 4.10 9.13 14.17
CA PHE A 86 3.61 7.77 14.26
C PHE A 86 2.39 7.54 13.33
N SER A 87 1.38 8.40 13.44
CA SER A 87 0.20 8.33 12.56
C SER A 87 0.54 8.51 11.08
N HIS A 88 1.50 9.38 10.78
CA HIS A 88 1.97 9.58 9.42
C HIS A 88 2.63 8.32 8.87
N ASP A 89 3.49 7.66 9.65
CA ASP A 89 4.23 6.47 9.26
C ASP A 89 3.30 5.28 8.95
N VAL A 90 2.38 4.96 9.86
CA VAL A 90 1.37 3.89 9.69
C VAL A 90 0.52 4.13 8.44
N LEU A 91 0.02 5.36 8.26
CA LEU A 91 -0.81 5.70 7.10
C LEU A 91 -0.02 5.77 5.80
N TYR A 92 1.25 6.17 5.84
CA TYR A 92 2.14 6.18 4.68
C TYR A 92 2.43 4.76 4.20
N HIS A 93 2.85 3.87 5.11
CA HIS A 93 3.12 2.46 4.81
C HIS A 93 1.90 1.76 4.21
N PHE A 94 0.72 1.89 4.85
CA PHE A 94 -0.53 1.35 4.32
C PHE A 94 -0.85 1.87 2.90
N VAL A 95 -0.63 3.15 2.61
CA VAL A 95 -0.88 3.73 1.28
C VAL A 95 0.15 3.24 0.27
N ALA A 96 1.43 3.18 0.62
CA ALA A 96 2.52 2.67 -0.23
C ALA A 96 2.26 1.22 -0.65
N ARG A 97 1.81 0.37 0.29
CA ARG A 97 1.37 -1.00 0.02
C ARG A 97 0.12 -1.07 -0.85
N SER A 98 -0.87 -0.22 -0.56
CA SER A 98 -2.19 -0.26 -1.21
C SER A 98 -2.21 0.20 -2.66
N VAL A 99 -1.24 0.99 -3.12
CA VAL A 99 -1.16 1.41 -4.53
C VAL A 99 -0.70 0.30 -5.48
N VAL A 100 -0.10 -0.77 -4.96
CA VAL A 100 0.35 -1.92 -5.74
C VAL A 100 -0.85 -2.81 -6.10
N SER A 101 -1.10 -2.97 -7.40
CA SER A 101 -2.20 -3.81 -7.89
C SER A 101 -2.02 -5.28 -7.52
N ARG A 102 -3.13 -6.03 -7.45
CA ARG A 102 -3.08 -7.49 -7.22
C ARG A 102 -2.30 -8.21 -8.31
N ASP A 103 -2.50 -7.82 -9.57
CA ASP A 103 -1.81 -8.40 -10.72
C ASP A 103 -0.29 -8.20 -10.64
N LEU A 104 0.17 -7.04 -10.16
CA LEU A 104 1.60 -6.78 -9.95
C LEU A 104 2.15 -7.57 -8.75
N ALA A 105 1.38 -7.67 -7.66
CA ALA A 105 1.74 -8.51 -6.51
C ALA A 105 1.84 -10.01 -6.91
N MET A 106 0.94 -10.51 -7.76
CA MET A 106 1.02 -11.87 -8.32
C MET A 106 2.27 -12.05 -9.17
N LEU A 107 2.59 -11.13 -10.07
CA LEU A 107 3.81 -11.17 -10.89
C LEU A 107 5.10 -11.10 -10.05
N ILE A 108 5.06 -10.51 -8.85
CA ILE A 108 6.15 -10.58 -7.87
C ILE A 108 6.18 -11.96 -7.22
N GLY A 109 5.04 -12.50 -6.78
CA GLY A 109 4.93 -13.85 -6.21
C GLY A 109 5.42 -14.97 -7.13
N ASP A 110 5.10 -14.91 -8.43
CA ASP A 110 5.58 -15.86 -9.44
C ASP A 110 7.12 -15.83 -9.55
N ARG A 111 7.70 -14.61 -9.66
CA ARG A 111 9.16 -14.42 -9.72
C ARG A 111 9.86 -14.80 -8.41
N PHE A 112 9.20 -14.61 -7.28
CA PHE A 112 9.69 -15.02 -5.98
C PHE A 112 9.73 -16.56 -5.85
N ALA A 113 8.70 -17.26 -6.34
CA ALA A 113 8.72 -18.72 -6.42
C ALA A 113 9.86 -19.20 -7.32
N ASP A 114 10.09 -18.60 -8.49
CA ASP A 114 11.23 -18.91 -9.37
C ASP A 114 12.60 -18.72 -8.67
N LYS A 115 12.75 -17.65 -7.87
CA LYS A 115 13.95 -17.42 -7.05
C LYS A 115 14.18 -18.53 -6.03
N ILE A 116 13.13 -19.04 -5.39
CA ILE A 116 13.24 -20.19 -4.47
C ILE A 116 13.60 -21.46 -5.26
N TYR A 117 12.88 -21.76 -6.34
CA TYR A 117 13.12 -22.92 -7.21
C TYR A 117 14.57 -23.02 -7.68
N SER A 118 15.18 -21.89 -8.05
CA SER A 118 16.57 -21.83 -8.51
C SER A 118 17.59 -22.32 -7.48
N GLN A 119 17.22 -22.31 -6.19
CA GLN A 119 18.06 -22.66 -5.04
C GLN A 119 17.72 -24.03 -4.43
N LEU A 120 16.66 -24.71 -4.88
CA LEU A 120 16.30 -26.05 -4.41
C LEU A 120 17.26 -27.12 -4.95
N LYS A 121 17.51 -28.16 -4.15
CA LYS A 121 18.49 -29.22 -4.40
C LYS A 121 17.84 -30.61 -4.39
N GLY A 122 18.50 -31.60 -4.98
CA GLY A 122 18.08 -33.00 -4.93
C GLY A 122 16.59 -33.22 -5.21
N ASN A 123 15.91 -33.90 -4.29
CA ASN A 123 14.47 -34.18 -4.38
C ASN A 123 13.58 -32.96 -4.12
N ALA A 124 14.07 -31.94 -3.40
CA ALA A 124 13.30 -30.71 -3.14
C ALA A 124 12.94 -29.95 -4.42
N LYS A 125 13.68 -30.14 -5.52
CA LYS A 125 13.32 -29.61 -6.87
C LYS A 125 11.95 -30.08 -7.40
N ARG A 126 11.29 -31.03 -6.74
CA ARG A 126 9.94 -31.53 -7.08
C ARG A 126 8.82 -30.82 -6.31
N VAL A 127 9.14 -30.01 -5.31
CA VAL A 127 8.16 -29.20 -4.56
C VAL A 127 7.37 -28.33 -5.52
N ARG A 128 6.06 -28.21 -5.31
CA ARG A 128 5.19 -27.29 -6.05
C ARG A 128 4.67 -26.23 -5.10
N PHE A 129 4.79 -24.96 -5.49
CA PHE A 129 4.30 -23.84 -4.70
C PHE A 129 2.80 -23.66 -4.89
N ILE A 130 2.07 -23.64 -3.77
CA ILE A 130 0.64 -23.41 -3.70
C ILE A 130 0.42 -22.16 -2.85
N MET A 131 -0.19 -21.16 -3.48
CA MET A 131 -0.53 -19.87 -2.88
C MET A 131 -2.03 -19.63 -3.15
N TRP A 132 -2.87 -20.06 -2.23
CA TRP A 132 -4.32 -19.88 -2.34
C TRP A 132 -4.69 -18.39 -2.22
N PRO A 133 -5.57 -17.84 -3.07
CA PRO A 133 -6.08 -16.47 -2.93
C PRO A 133 -6.75 -16.18 -1.58
N GLU A 134 -7.24 -17.23 -0.92
CA GLU A 134 -7.88 -17.21 0.40
C GLU A 134 -6.88 -17.16 1.56
N ALA A 135 -5.59 -17.40 1.32
CA ALA A 135 -4.58 -17.42 2.36
C ALA A 135 -4.28 -16.02 2.92
N VAL A 136 -3.98 -15.95 4.22
CA VAL A 136 -3.95 -14.68 4.96
C VAL A 136 -2.85 -13.77 4.42
N ASN A 137 -3.27 -12.63 3.86
CA ASN A 137 -2.41 -11.55 3.37
C ASN A 137 -1.41 -11.97 2.26
N VAL A 138 -1.72 -13.01 1.46
CA VAL A 138 -0.84 -13.55 0.41
C VAL A 138 -0.27 -12.51 -0.54
N TYR A 139 -1.09 -11.53 -0.95
CA TYR A 139 -0.64 -10.45 -1.83
C TYR A 139 0.17 -9.38 -1.10
N ASP A 140 -0.03 -9.18 0.20
CA ASP A 140 0.62 -8.10 0.95
C ASP A 140 2.11 -8.37 1.17
N MET A 141 2.52 -9.63 1.38
CA MET A 141 3.93 -10.03 1.38
C MET A 141 4.67 -9.54 0.13
N PHE A 142 4.10 -9.79 -1.05
CA PHE A 142 4.71 -9.38 -2.33
C PHE A 142 4.64 -7.88 -2.58
N ARG A 143 3.77 -7.16 -1.86
CA ARG A 143 3.73 -5.70 -1.89
C ARG A 143 4.81 -5.09 -1.00
N GLU A 144 5.09 -5.67 0.18
CA GLU A 144 6.20 -5.20 1.03
C GLU A 144 7.55 -5.28 0.28
N PHE A 145 7.76 -6.32 -0.54
CA PHE A 145 8.93 -6.43 -1.43
C PHE A 145 9.07 -5.29 -2.46
N THR A 146 8.03 -4.48 -2.69
CA THR A 146 8.11 -3.28 -3.55
C THR A 146 8.46 -1.99 -2.80
N VAL A 147 8.34 -2.01 -1.47
CA VAL A 147 8.64 -0.88 -0.59
C VAL A 147 10.05 -1.01 0.01
N ASP A 148 10.56 -2.24 0.13
CA ASP A 148 11.90 -2.53 0.61
C ASP A 148 13.03 -1.92 -0.25
N ILE A 149 14.03 -1.32 0.40
CA ILE A 149 15.20 -0.72 -0.25
C ILE A 149 16.45 -1.61 -0.29
N TYR A 150 16.46 -2.75 0.42
CA TYR A 150 17.65 -3.61 0.60
C TYR A 150 17.56 -5.00 -0.05
N ASN A 151 16.58 -5.23 -0.94
CA ASN A 151 16.38 -6.46 -1.70
C ASN A 151 16.09 -7.69 -0.80
N ILE A 152 15.26 -7.48 0.23
CA ILE A 152 14.81 -8.50 1.19
C ILE A 152 14.20 -9.73 0.51
N GLU A 153 13.53 -9.54 -0.65
CA GLU A 153 12.95 -10.61 -1.47
C GLU A 153 13.94 -11.75 -1.75
N ASN A 154 15.21 -11.43 -2.07
CA ASN A 154 16.23 -12.44 -2.35
C ASN A 154 16.67 -13.19 -1.09
N LEU A 155 16.72 -12.51 0.06
CA LEU A 155 17.12 -13.10 1.34
C LEU A 155 16.04 -14.07 1.85
N VAL A 156 14.77 -13.66 1.81
CA VAL A 156 13.62 -14.50 2.16
C VAL A 156 13.52 -15.71 1.23
N ALA A 157 13.73 -15.53 -0.08
CA ALA A 157 13.75 -16.64 -1.03
C ALA A 157 14.87 -17.66 -0.73
N ALA A 158 16.06 -17.18 -0.35
CA ALA A 158 17.19 -18.04 0.01
C ALA A 158 16.95 -18.79 1.32
N ASP A 159 16.36 -18.16 2.34
CA ASP A 159 16.05 -18.81 3.61
C ASP A 159 14.95 -19.88 3.46
N ILE A 160 13.88 -19.59 2.73
CA ILE A 160 12.85 -20.60 2.42
C ILE A 160 13.46 -21.78 1.65
N ALA A 161 14.30 -21.51 0.64
CA ALA A 161 15.00 -22.57 -0.09
C ALA A 161 15.89 -23.42 0.83
N ARG A 162 16.60 -22.79 1.77
CA ARG A 162 17.41 -23.46 2.80
C ARG A 162 16.56 -24.37 3.68
N GLN A 163 15.47 -23.86 4.27
CA GLN A 163 14.57 -24.64 5.12
C GLN A 163 13.95 -25.85 4.39
N ILE A 164 13.55 -25.67 3.12
CA ILE A 164 13.03 -26.75 2.27
C ILE A 164 14.11 -27.80 1.96
N ASN A 165 15.37 -27.38 1.76
CA ASN A 165 16.51 -28.28 1.46
C ASN A 165 17.07 -29.01 2.70
N GLU A 166 16.91 -28.44 3.91
CA GLU A 166 17.25 -29.13 5.18
C GLU A 166 16.18 -30.19 5.51
N PHE A 167 14.91 -29.85 5.29
CA PHE A 167 13.89 -30.83 4.97
C PHE A 167 14.26 -31.57 3.67
N TYR A 168 13.67 -32.72 3.35
CA TYR A 168 14.15 -33.66 2.31
C TYR A 168 15.57 -34.26 2.54
N GLU A 169 16.60 -33.51 2.93
CA GLU A 169 17.93 -34.06 3.29
C GLU A 169 17.92 -34.76 4.65
N GLU A 170 17.10 -34.30 5.59
CA GLU A 170 16.81 -34.98 6.86
C GLU A 170 16.30 -36.42 6.68
N ASN A 171 17.05 -37.39 7.22
CA ASN A 171 16.62 -38.78 7.45
C ASN A 171 15.57 -38.86 8.57
N SER A 172 14.32 -38.50 8.25
CA SER A 172 13.19 -38.47 9.18
C SER A 172 11.95 -39.10 8.56
N THR A 173 11.10 -39.71 9.40
CA THR A 173 9.77 -40.20 9.03
C THR A 173 8.71 -39.09 8.98
N VAL A 174 9.07 -37.85 9.35
CA VAL A 174 8.17 -36.68 9.29
C VAL A 174 7.87 -36.34 7.83
N VAL A 175 6.62 -36.57 7.44
CA VAL A 175 6.12 -36.34 6.08
C VAL A 175 5.87 -34.86 5.80
N SER A 176 5.36 -34.12 6.79
CA SER A 176 5.03 -32.70 6.64
C SER A 176 5.47 -31.89 7.86
N ARG A 177 5.84 -30.63 7.64
CA ARG A 177 6.35 -29.70 8.66
C ARG A 177 5.84 -28.28 8.39
N GLY A 178 5.32 -27.63 9.43
CA GLY A 178 5.13 -26.17 9.46
C GLY A 178 6.47 -25.46 9.67
N MET A 179 6.67 -24.39 8.92
CA MET A 179 7.91 -23.61 8.84
C MET A 179 7.60 -22.11 8.94
N ARG A 180 8.62 -21.35 9.33
CA ARG A 180 8.53 -19.92 9.67
C ARG A 180 9.72 -19.19 9.07
N CYS A 181 9.49 -18.06 8.42
CA CYS A 181 10.53 -17.16 7.94
C CYS A 181 10.23 -15.76 8.47
N ASP A 182 11.13 -15.24 9.31
CA ASP A 182 11.08 -13.90 9.88
C ASP A 182 11.99 -12.98 9.07
N PHE A 183 11.52 -11.77 8.77
CA PHE A 183 12.31 -10.79 8.04
C PHE A 183 11.88 -9.36 8.31
N GLU A 184 12.85 -8.46 8.26
CA GLU A 184 12.66 -7.02 8.44
C GLU A 184 12.60 -6.34 7.06
N VAL A 185 11.60 -5.49 6.84
CA VAL A 185 11.44 -4.69 5.62
C VAL A 185 11.82 -3.24 5.91
N CYS A 186 12.73 -2.69 5.12
CA CYS A 186 13.23 -1.33 5.32
C CYS A 186 12.60 -0.37 4.30
N THR A 187 11.80 0.58 4.79
CA THR A 187 11.10 1.57 3.93
C THR A 187 11.85 2.90 3.84
N SER A 188 12.77 3.16 4.77
CA SER A 188 13.76 4.25 4.73
C SER A 188 14.90 3.95 5.73
N GLU A 189 16.01 4.68 5.66
CA GLU A 189 17.21 4.46 6.50
C GLU A 189 16.97 4.32 8.01
N THR A 190 15.83 4.84 8.52
CA THR A 190 15.43 4.81 9.93
C THR A 190 14.09 4.09 10.18
N LYS A 191 13.47 3.48 9.15
CA LYS A 191 12.15 2.85 9.25
C LYS A 191 12.18 1.40 8.79
N TYR A 192 11.96 0.54 9.76
CA TYR A 192 12.00 -0.90 9.68
C TYR A 192 10.68 -1.48 10.20
N ARG A 193 10.22 -2.58 9.63
CA ARG A 193 9.01 -3.30 10.03
C ARG A 193 9.28 -4.79 10.00
N ASP A 194 9.03 -5.46 11.12
CA ASP A 194 9.20 -6.90 11.25
C ASP A 194 7.99 -7.65 10.66
N PHE A 195 8.27 -8.71 9.92
CA PHE A 195 7.25 -9.54 9.30
C PHE A 195 7.53 -11.03 9.50
N LEU A 196 6.43 -11.77 9.58
CA LEU A 196 6.40 -13.21 9.75
C LEU A 196 5.63 -13.84 8.59
N LEU A 197 6.30 -14.71 7.83
CA LEU A 197 5.68 -15.68 6.94
C LEU A 197 5.65 -17.06 7.60
N THR A 198 4.51 -17.75 7.56
CA THR A 198 4.45 -19.20 7.82
C THR A 198 3.92 -19.99 6.63
N PHE A 199 4.43 -21.20 6.49
CA PHE A 199 4.14 -22.11 5.37
C PHE A 199 4.30 -23.57 5.80
N ILE A 200 3.68 -24.49 5.07
CA ILE A 200 3.80 -25.93 5.30
C ILE A 200 4.54 -26.55 4.12
N VAL A 201 5.46 -27.47 4.39
CA VAL A 201 6.09 -28.31 3.37
C VAL A 201 5.65 -29.76 3.59
N ASN A 202 5.25 -30.46 2.52
CA ASN A 202 4.83 -31.85 2.55
C ASN A 202 5.61 -32.67 1.50
N ARG A 203 6.35 -33.68 1.95
CA ARG A 203 7.23 -34.54 1.12
C ARG A 203 6.48 -35.58 0.30
N ASP A 204 5.28 -36.00 0.74
CA ASP A 204 4.49 -37.05 0.08
C ASP A 204 3.90 -36.54 -1.24
N ASN A 205 3.18 -35.43 -1.18
CA ASN A 205 2.60 -34.78 -2.36
C ASN A 205 3.53 -33.75 -3.06
N ASN A 206 4.71 -33.50 -2.46
CA ASN A 206 5.71 -32.51 -2.87
C ASN A 206 5.08 -31.12 -3.04
N GLN A 207 4.56 -30.55 -1.95
CA GLN A 207 3.93 -29.23 -1.94
C GLN A 207 4.54 -28.32 -0.88
N PHE A 208 4.73 -27.06 -1.27
CA PHE A 208 4.84 -25.91 -0.39
C PHE A 208 3.46 -25.26 -0.37
N GLU A 209 2.87 -25.07 0.81
CA GLU A 209 1.57 -24.42 0.97
C GLU A 209 1.71 -23.22 1.89
N TYR A 210 1.57 -22.04 1.31
CA TYR A 210 1.55 -20.77 2.03
C TYR A 210 0.39 -20.76 3.05
N GLN A 211 0.63 -20.33 4.29
CA GLN A 211 -0.42 -20.24 5.32
C GLN A 211 -0.82 -18.78 5.59
N GLN A 212 0.09 -17.97 6.12
CA GLN A 212 -0.18 -16.59 6.54
C GLN A 212 1.06 -15.71 6.46
N PHE A 213 0.81 -14.42 6.22
CA PHE A 213 1.77 -13.33 6.42
C PHE A 213 1.20 -12.27 7.35
N VAL A 214 1.98 -11.87 8.34
CA VAL A 214 1.59 -10.85 9.32
C VAL A 214 2.77 -9.93 9.63
N GLU A 215 2.45 -8.67 9.91
CA GLU A 215 3.40 -7.74 10.53
C GLU A 215 3.48 -8.04 12.03
N VAL A 216 4.69 -8.16 12.54
CA VAL A 216 4.99 -8.36 13.96
C VAL A 216 5.19 -6.98 14.58
N CYS A 217 4.17 -6.50 15.28
CA CYS A 217 4.13 -5.15 15.85
C CYS A 217 4.20 -5.25 17.39
N PRO A 218 5.05 -4.45 18.07
CA PRO A 218 5.09 -4.39 19.54
C PRO A 218 3.73 -4.05 20.16
N ASP A 219 3.47 -4.55 21.37
CA ASP A 219 2.23 -4.25 22.09
C ASP A 219 2.08 -2.74 22.39
N GLU A 220 3.18 -2.02 22.63
CA GLU A 220 3.19 -0.55 22.78
C GLU A 220 2.71 0.15 21.50
N ASP A 221 3.23 -0.22 20.33
CA ASP A 221 2.80 0.35 19.04
C ASP A 221 1.31 0.04 18.74
N ILE A 222 0.85 -1.16 19.11
CA ILE A 222 -0.55 -1.56 19.02
C ILE A 222 -1.44 -0.67 19.90
N ASP A 223 -1.00 -0.37 21.12
CA ASP A 223 -1.75 0.50 22.05
C ASP A 223 -1.68 1.98 21.64
N ILE A 224 -0.57 2.45 21.09
CA ILE A 224 -0.48 3.77 20.44
C ILE A 224 -1.47 3.84 19.26
N MET A 225 -1.50 2.83 18.37
CA MET A 225 -2.50 2.77 17.29
C MET A 225 -3.94 2.84 17.82
N ARG A 226 -4.28 2.11 18.89
CA ARG A 226 -5.61 2.15 19.50
C ARG A 226 -5.94 3.55 20.05
N ASN A 227 -5.02 4.18 20.76
CA ASN A 227 -5.20 5.52 21.34
C ASN A 227 -5.37 6.60 20.26
N LEU A 228 -4.73 6.42 19.09
CA LEU A 228 -4.82 7.31 17.94
C LEU A 228 -5.97 6.97 16.97
N GLY A 229 -6.90 6.08 17.33
CA GLY A 229 -8.03 5.71 16.44
C GLY A 229 -7.58 5.05 15.12
N LEU A 230 -6.44 4.37 15.18
CA LEU A 230 -5.82 3.56 14.12
C LEU A 230 -5.97 2.06 14.42
N GLU A 231 -6.94 1.66 15.26
CA GLU A 231 -7.11 0.28 15.74
C GLU A 231 -7.34 -0.76 14.64
N LYS A 232 -7.73 -0.32 13.43
CA LYS A 232 -7.88 -1.15 12.23
C LYS A 232 -6.56 -1.54 11.57
N PHE A 233 -5.46 -0.87 11.90
CA PHE A 233 -4.12 -1.18 11.42
C PHE A 233 -3.37 -2.10 12.41
N ALA A 234 -3.79 -2.16 13.67
CA ALA A 234 -3.29 -3.13 14.64
C ALA A 234 -3.74 -4.55 14.25
N ASN A 235 -2.80 -5.43 13.91
CA ASN A 235 -3.01 -6.73 13.23
C ASN A 235 -3.74 -7.84 14.05
N ASN A 236 -4.46 -7.50 15.11
CA ASN A 236 -5.08 -8.43 16.07
C ASN A 236 -6.29 -9.24 15.55
N ASN A 237 -6.57 -9.24 14.24
CA ASN A 237 -7.74 -9.92 13.65
C ASN A 237 -7.44 -11.25 12.97
N TYR A 238 -6.16 -11.66 12.88
CA TYR A 238 -5.76 -12.94 12.29
C TYR A 238 -5.32 -13.93 13.37
N PRO A 239 -5.99 -15.09 13.53
CA PRO A 239 -5.50 -16.12 14.44
C PRO A 239 -4.18 -16.67 13.90
N MET A 240 -3.11 -16.56 14.69
CA MET A 240 -1.80 -17.09 14.32
C MET A 240 -1.86 -18.62 14.24
N PHE A 241 -1.72 -19.15 13.03
CA PHE A 241 -1.60 -20.59 12.79
C PHE A 241 -0.15 -21.02 13.06
N PHE A 242 0.04 -21.80 14.14
CA PHE A 242 1.29 -22.44 14.57
C PHE A 242 1.22 -23.96 14.39
#